data_AF-A0A2M9PAT4-F1
#
_entry.id   AF-A0A2M9PAT4-F1
#
_cell.length_a   1.000
_cell.length_b   1.000
_cell.length_c   1.000
_cell.angle_alpha   90.00
_cell.angle_beta   90.00
_cell.angle_gamma   90.00
#
_symmetry.space_group_name_H-M   'P 1'
#
loop_
_entity.id
_entity.type
_entity.pdbx_description
1 polymer ?
#
loop_
_entity_poly.entity_id
_entity_poly.type
_entity_poly.pdbx_seq_one_letter_code
_entity_poly.pdbx_strand_id
1 'polypeptide(L)'
;TLVARSPSGARWLHEIKFDGYRLQARIEAGRVRLLTRSGLDWTTRFGKPVVAALRELPVATAILDGELVVETEAGASDFSALQADLSAGRTDRFVFYVFDLLYLDGYDLRALPLVARKRLLEGLTPGDGGRVRYSGHFEESGAVVLRHACRLSLEGMVSKLRDAPHRPGRGRTWVKSKCAARQEFVVAGYAPSTVSRKAIGSLLLGVYEGDRLRPVGRVGTGFTAAAAEDMLRKLEPLRVSASPFTERLTAEEARQARYVRPELVAEVEFRAWTADGHLRHASFRGLREDKAPQEIVREMPDARAKPPAPQRRRVRLTHPDRVYWPDAGVTKEGLADYYAAIWRHVAPHVVGRPLALLRCPTGIDGERFFQKHAWKGLDPHILQATDPKDPSGAPLIGVSDLDGLMGLVQAAALEIHPWGASLADWERPDRIVMDLDPGEGVPWEAVIAAAGEVRARLEAA
;
A
#
# COMPACT_ATOMS: atom_id res chain seq x y z
N THR A 1 -2.80 2.31 15.21
CA THR A 1 -3.71 3.36 14.69
C THR A 1 -3.32 3.75 13.28
N LEU A 2 -4.26 3.88 12.33
CA LEU A 2 -3.95 4.33 10.96
C LEU A 2 -3.73 5.84 10.93
N VAL A 3 -2.67 6.30 10.25
CA VAL A 3 -2.38 7.72 10.05
C VAL A 3 -2.22 8.02 8.57
N ALA A 4 -2.74 9.19 8.14
CA ALA A 4 -2.69 9.61 6.74
C ALA A 4 -1.27 9.87 6.24
N ARG A 5 -0.34 10.21 7.14
CA ARG A 5 1.06 10.47 6.83
C ARG A 5 1.95 9.75 7.84
N SER A 6 3.04 9.17 7.32
CA SER A 6 4.10 8.60 8.12
C SER A 6 4.69 9.65 9.07
N PRO A 7 4.82 9.35 10.37
CA PRO A 7 5.53 10.22 11.30
C PRO A 7 6.98 10.45 10.87
N SER A 8 7.57 11.54 11.36
CA SER A 8 8.98 11.88 11.16
C SER A 8 9.66 12.25 12.49
N GLY A 9 10.99 12.21 12.50
CA GLY A 9 11.85 12.60 13.61
C GLY A 9 12.36 11.44 14.45
N ALA A 10 13.50 11.64 15.11
CA ALA A 10 14.28 10.61 15.82
C ALA A 10 13.57 9.91 17.00
N ARG A 11 12.37 10.36 17.37
CA ARG A 11 11.53 9.72 18.38
C ARG A 11 10.75 8.50 17.85
N TRP A 12 10.77 8.28 16.53
CA TRP A 12 10.06 7.17 15.88
C TRP A 12 11.06 6.17 15.31
N LEU A 13 10.77 4.89 15.51
CA LEU A 13 11.41 3.79 14.80
C LEU A 13 10.40 3.29 13.75
N HIS A 14 10.85 3.10 12.52
CA HIS A 14 10.00 2.66 11.42
C HIS A 14 10.31 1.21 11.06
N GLU A 15 9.30 0.36 11.00
CA GLU A 15 9.44 -1.05 10.63
C GLU A 15 8.56 -1.36 9.42
N ILE A 16 8.95 -2.36 8.63
CA ILE A 16 8.10 -2.89 7.57
C ILE A 16 6.80 -3.44 8.17
N LYS A 17 5.68 -3.11 7.54
CA LYS A 17 4.40 -3.72 7.89
C LYS A 17 4.28 -5.04 7.12
N PHE A 18 4.44 -6.13 7.84
CA PHE A 18 4.18 -7.47 7.34
C PHE A 18 2.68 -7.74 7.20
N ASP A 19 2.39 -8.58 6.21
CA ASP A 19 1.06 -9.03 5.84
C ASP A 19 0.91 -10.52 6.18
N GLY A 20 0.26 -10.82 7.29
CA GLY A 20 0.24 -12.17 7.85
C GLY A 20 -0.69 -12.34 9.04
N TYR A 21 -0.35 -13.32 9.88
CA TYR A 21 -0.99 -13.54 11.16
C TYR A 21 -0.12 -13.07 12.30
N ARG A 22 -0.60 -12.07 13.05
CA ARG A 22 0.03 -11.68 14.32
C ARG A 22 -0.12 -12.78 15.35
N LEU A 23 1.00 -13.22 15.89
CA LEU A 23 1.06 -14.25 16.92
C LEU A 23 1.93 -13.78 18.08
N GLN A 24 1.52 -14.15 19.28
CA GLN A 24 2.37 -14.11 20.46
C GLN A 24 2.98 -15.50 20.66
N ALA A 25 4.28 -15.62 20.49
CA ALA A 25 5.01 -16.84 20.79
C ALA A 25 5.38 -16.85 22.27
N ARG A 26 4.91 -17.87 23.00
CA ARG A 26 5.25 -18.11 24.40
C ARG A 26 6.16 -19.32 24.50
N ILE A 27 7.32 -19.12 25.09
CA ILE A 27 8.32 -20.16 25.32
C ILE A 27 8.40 -20.40 26.82
N GLU A 28 8.26 -21.65 27.24
CA GLU A 28 8.37 -22.06 28.63
C GLU A 28 9.06 -23.42 28.72
N ALA A 29 10.35 -23.42 29.11
CA ALA A 29 11.17 -24.63 29.25
C ALA A 29 11.09 -25.54 28.00
N GLY A 30 11.35 -24.98 26.81
CA GLY A 30 11.29 -25.70 25.53
C GLY A 30 9.88 -26.00 24.99
N ARG A 31 8.82 -25.66 25.73
CA ARG A 31 7.44 -25.71 25.20
C ARG A 31 7.10 -24.38 24.55
N VAL A 32 6.61 -24.44 23.31
CA VAL A 32 6.23 -23.26 22.52
C VAL A 32 4.73 -23.27 22.31
N ARG A 33 4.09 -22.13 22.53
CA ARG A 33 2.70 -21.87 22.15
C ARG A 33 2.60 -20.64 21.26
N LEU A 34 1.82 -20.72 20.19
CA LEU A 34 1.54 -19.61 19.28
C LEU A 34 0.10 -19.15 19.47
N LEU A 35 -0.08 -17.99 20.10
CA LEU A 35 -1.40 -17.46 20.41
C LEU A 35 -1.77 -16.35 19.41
N THR A 36 -2.98 -16.40 18.86
CA THR A 36 -3.51 -15.32 18.01
C THR A 36 -3.73 -14.04 18.82
N ARG A 37 -4.03 -12.94 18.11
CA ARG A 37 -4.47 -11.69 18.71
C ARG A 37 -5.64 -11.84 19.70
N SER A 38 -6.56 -12.75 19.42
CA SER A 38 -7.73 -13.07 20.26
C SER A 38 -7.45 -14.13 21.33
N GLY A 39 -6.22 -14.66 21.39
CA GLY A 39 -5.80 -15.64 22.38
C GLY A 39 -6.03 -17.11 22.00
N LEU A 40 -6.44 -17.39 20.76
CA LEU A 40 -6.59 -18.76 20.27
C LEU A 40 -5.23 -19.44 20.16
N ASP A 41 -5.12 -20.68 20.61
CA ASP A 41 -3.90 -21.48 20.47
C ASP A 41 -3.83 -22.10 19.08
N TRP A 42 -2.95 -21.56 18.25
CA TRP A 42 -2.72 -21.99 16.87
C TRP A 42 -1.38 -22.70 16.68
N THR A 43 -0.80 -23.23 17.75
CA THR A 43 0.51 -23.90 17.72
C THR A 43 0.60 -25.02 16.68
N THR A 44 -0.46 -25.79 16.50
CA THR A 44 -0.51 -26.91 15.54
C THR A 44 -0.85 -26.47 14.12
N ARG A 45 -1.40 -25.26 13.93
CA ARG A 45 -1.91 -24.77 12.64
C ARG A 45 -0.81 -24.50 11.62
N PHE A 46 0.40 -24.17 12.09
CA PHE A 46 1.53 -23.75 11.26
C PHE A 46 2.60 -24.83 11.06
N GLY A 47 2.31 -26.07 11.48
CA GLY A 47 3.26 -27.17 11.42
C GLY A 47 4.42 -27.06 12.42
N LYS A 48 5.31 -28.05 12.36
CA LYS A 48 6.48 -28.17 13.24
C LYS A 48 7.62 -27.16 12.96
N PRO A 49 7.91 -26.73 11.72
CA PRO A 49 9.17 -26.03 11.45
C PRO A 49 9.36 -24.69 12.20
N VAL A 50 8.35 -23.83 12.24
CA VAL A 50 8.42 -22.55 12.99
C VAL A 50 8.50 -22.79 14.49
N VAL A 51 7.73 -23.75 15.00
CA VAL A 51 7.74 -24.16 16.41
C VAL A 51 9.12 -24.68 16.82
N ALA A 52 9.77 -25.47 15.97
CA ALA A 52 11.12 -25.97 16.21
C ALA A 52 12.15 -24.82 16.26
N ALA A 53 12.12 -23.91 15.29
CA ALA A 53 13.01 -22.75 15.29
C ALA A 53 12.82 -21.83 16.51
N LEU A 54 11.59 -21.67 17.00
CA LEU A 54 11.32 -20.94 18.25
C LEU A 54 11.88 -21.66 19.48
N ARG A 55 11.89 -23.00 19.50
CA ARG A 55 12.46 -23.80 20.61
C ARG A 55 13.98 -23.69 20.69
N GLU A 56 14.64 -23.42 19.57
CA GLU A 56 16.10 -23.31 19.47
C GLU A 56 16.63 -21.95 19.94
N LEU A 57 15.76 -20.97 20.20
CA LEU A 57 16.17 -19.68 20.76
C LEU A 57 16.83 -19.90 22.15
N PRO A 58 17.92 -19.17 22.46
CA PRO A 58 18.70 -19.36 23.68
C PRO A 58 18.01 -18.71 24.90
N VAL A 59 16.82 -19.18 25.24
CA VAL A 59 15.97 -18.66 26.33
C VAL A 59 15.33 -19.80 27.12
N ALA A 60 15.16 -19.62 28.44
CA ALA A 60 14.40 -20.57 29.25
C ALA A 60 12.89 -20.25 29.18
N THR A 61 12.55 -18.97 29.24
CA THR A 61 11.18 -18.46 29.18
C THR A 61 11.11 -17.14 28.43
N ALA A 62 10.18 -16.99 27.48
CA ALA A 62 10.05 -15.75 26.72
C ALA A 62 8.61 -15.52 26.22
N ILE A 63 8.25 -14.25 26.05
CA ILE A 63 7.04 -13.83 25.32
C ILE A 63 7.45 -12.89 24.19
N LEU A 64 7.32 -13.37 22.97
CA LEU A 64 7.67 -12.66 21.73
C LEU A 64 6.39 -12.24 21.02
N ASP A 65 6.40 -11.05 20.42
CA ASP A 65 5.33 -10.56 19.54
C ASP A 65 5.85 -10.50 18.10
N GLY A 66 5.11 -11.10 17.18
CA GLY A 66 5.57 -11.26 15.81
C GLY A 66 4.45 -11.47 14.80
N GLU A 67 4.83 -11.53 13.54
CA GLU A 67 3.96 -11.79 12.39
C GLU A 67 4.44 -13.06 11.67
N LEU A 68 3.54 -14.02 11.48
CA LEU A 68 3.78 -15.17 10.62
C LEU A 68 3.36 -14.85 9.19
N VAL A 69 4.27 -15.04 8.25
CA VAL A 69 4.10 -14.68 6.84
C VAL A 69 4.50 -15.83 5.92
N VAL A 70 4.06 -15.71 4.67
CA VAL A 70 4.68 -16.36 3.51
C VAL A 70 5.24 -15.26 2.63
N GLU A 71 6.47 -15.44 2.16
CA GLU A 71 7.14 -14.49 1.28
C GLU A 71 6.96 -14.90 -0.19
N THR A 72 6.90 -13.91 -1.06
CA THR A 72 7.11 -14.07 -2.51
C THR A 72 8.60 -14.26 -2.80
N GLU A 73 8.95 -14.61 -4.04
CA GLU A 73 10.35 -14.71 -4.46
C GLU A 73 11.12 -13.39 -4.31
N ALA A 74 10.42 -12.25 -4.35
CA ALA A 74 10.97 -10.92 -4.11
C ALA A 74 11.10 -10.57 -2.60
N GLY A 75 10.76 -11.50 -1.70
CA GLY A 75 10.85 -11.31 -0.24
C GLY A 75 9.70 -10.50 0.38
N ALA A 76 8.67 -10.14 -0.39
CA ALA A 76 7.50 -9.44 0.11
C ALA A 76 6.51 -10.42 0.76
N SER A 77 5.93 -10.09 1.91
CA SER A 77 4.89 -10.92 2.54
C SER A 77 3.59 -10.89 1.74
N ASP A 78 2.98 -12.06 1.51
CA ASP A 78 1.73 -12.23 0.77
C ASP A 78 0.71 -13.07 1.58
N PHE A 79 -0.35 -12.42 2.03
CA PHE A 79 -1.41 -13.07 2.81
C PHE A 79 -2.26 -14.06 2.00
N SER A 80 -2.47 -13.82 0.71
CA SER A 80 -3.21 -14.75 -0.16
C SER A 80 -2.43 -16.05 -0.33
N ALA A 81 -1.11 -15.95 -0.52
CA ALA A 81 -0.22 -17.11 -0.56
C ALA A 81 -0.21 -17.84 0.79
N LEU A 82 -0.15 -17.11 1.91
CA LEU A 82 -0.23 -17.70 3.25
C LEU A 82 -1.54 -18.48 3.48
N GLN A 83 -2.68 -17.93 3.04
CA GLN A 83 -3.99 -18.61 3.12
C GLN A 83 -4.03 -19.88 2.27
N ALA A 84 -3.45 -19.83 1.07
CA ALA A 84 -3.37 -20.97 0.17
C ALA A 84 -2.51 -22.09 0.77
N ASP A 85 -1.32 -21.74 1.29
CA ASP A 85 -0.40 -22.70 1.91
C ASP A 85 -1.04 -23.34 3.16
N LEU A 86 -1.71 -22.55 4.00
CA LEU A 86 -2.48 -23.07 5.14
C LEU A 86 -3.58 -24.05 4.71
N SER A 87 -4.36 -23.69 3.68
CA SER A 87 -5.44 -24.54 3.19
C SER A 87 -4.93 -25.85 2.59
N ALA A 88 -3.74 -25.81 1.98
CA ALA A 88 -3.07 -26.98 1.43
C ALA A 88 -2.25 -27.78 2.47
N GLY A 89 -2.15 -27.31 3.72
CA GLY A 89 -1.30 -27.92 4.74
C GLY A 89 0.21 -27.80 4.45
N ARG A 90 0.61 -26.87 3.57
CA ARG A 90 2.01 -26.58 3.24
C ARG A 90 2.61 -25.70 4.33
N THR A 91 3.62 -26.20 5.04
CA THR A 91 4.17 -25.54 6.25
C THR A 91 5.64 -25.16 6.13
N ASP A 92 6.30 -25.55 5.04
CA ASP A 92 7.72 -25.33 4.79
C ASP A 92 8.07 -23.89 4.43
N ARG A 93 7.10 -23.09 3.96
CA ARG A 93 7.28 -21.67 3.55
C ARG A 93 7.02 -20.64 4.65
N PHE A 94 6.53 -21.06 5.82
CA PHE A 94 6.22 -20.12 6.89
C PHE A 94 7.49 -19.55 7.54
N VAL A 95 7.49 -18.22 7.68
CA VAL A 95 8.52 -17.43 8.36
C VAL A 95 7.83 -16.59 9.45
N PHE A 96 8.45 -16.51 10.62
CA PHE A 96 7.95 -15.73 11.76
C PHE A 96 8.86 -14.55 12.05
N TYR A 97 8.40 -13.35 11.72
CA TYR A 97 9.09 -12.10 12.00
C TYR A 97 8.76 -11.63 13.42
N VAL A 98 9.74 -11.64 14.31
CA VAL A 98 9.60 -11.13 15.69
C VAL A 98 9.97 -9.66 15.74
N PHE A 99 9.07 -8.84 16.30
CA PHE A 99 9.22 -7.38 16.30
C PHE A 99 9.15 -6.72 17.68
N ASP A 100 8.80 -7.46 18.73
CA ASP A 100 8.84 -7.00 20.12
C ASP A 100 9.09 -8.18 21.09
N LEU A 101 9.69 -7.88 22.24
CA LEU A 101 9.99 -8.83 23.31
C LEU A 101 9.36 -8.31 24.61
N LEU A 102 8.39 -9.06 25.15
CA LEU A 102 7.56 -8.62 26.26
C LEU A 102 8.02 -9.19 27.61
N TYR A 103 8.64 -10.37 27.58
CA TYR A 103 9.12 -11.08 28.77
C TYR A 103 10.34 -11.93 28.39
N LEU A 104 11.32 -12.00 29.29
CA LEU A 104 12.53 -12.81 29.13
C LEU A 104 13.03 -13.30 30.49
N ASP A 105 13.15 -14.61 30.67
CA ASP A 105 13.87 -15.29 31.76
C ASP A 105 13.63 -14.70 33.16
N GLY A 106 12.35 -14.56 33.54
CA GLY A 106 11.96 -14.01 34.84
C GLY A 106 11.58 -12.53 34.82
N TYR A 107 11.96 -11.79 33.78
CA TYR A 107 11.81 -10.33 33.73
C TYR A 107 10.68 -9.88 32.81
N ASP A 108 9.76 -9.08 33.34
CA ASP A 108 8.74 -8.36 32.55
C ASP A 108 9.37 -7.12 31.91
N LEU A 109 9.45 -7.11 30.58
CA LEU A 109 10.12 -6.06 29.83
C LEU A 109 9.16 -4.98 29.34
N ARG A 110 7.84 -5.12 29.54
CA ARG A 110 6.82 -4.22 28.96
C ARG A 110 6.99 -2.77 29.39
N ALA A 111 7.52 -2.53 30.59
CA ALA A 111 7.78 -1.18 31.10
C ALA A 111 9.01 -0.49 30.46
N LEU A 112 9.92 -1.26 29.85
CA LEU A 112 11.13 -0.71 29.24
C LEU A 112 10.83 0.07 27.95
N PRO A 113 11.69 1.04 27.59
CA PRO A 113 11.70 1.66 26.26
C PRO A 113 11.72 0.62 25.13
N LEU A 114 11.00 0.88 24.02
CA LEU A 114 10.99 -0.03 22.86
C LEU A 114 12.39 -0.31 22.34
N VAL A 115 13.26 0.70 22.26
CA VAL A 115 14.65 0.52 21.78
C VAL A 115 15.43 -0.50 22.63
N ALA A 116 15.22 -0.53 23.95
CA ALA A 116 15.85 -1.50 24.83
C ALA A 116 15.32 -2.92 24.59
N ARG A 117 14.00 -3.07 24.41
CA ARG A 117 13.38 -4.37 24.11
C ARG A 117 13.84 -4.92 22.76
N LYS A 118 13.97 -4.06 21.74
CA LYS A 118 14.49 -4.44 20.41
C LYS A 118 15.95 -4.88 20.46
N ARG A 119 16.80 -4.17 21.21
CA ARG A 119 18.21 -4.56 21.38
C ARG A 119 18.36 -5.93 22.05
N LEU A 120 17.55 -6.22 23.06
CA LEU A 120 17.52 -7.55 23.68
C LEU A 120 17.02 -8.61 22.69
N LEU A 121 15.94 -8.33 21.96
CA LEU A 121 15.38 -9.23 20.97
C LEU A 121 16.38 -9.60 19.86
N GLU A 122 17.08 -8.61 19.33
CA GLU A 122 18.08 -8.80 18.25
C GLU A 122 19.21 -9.73 18.68
N GLY A 123 19.65 -9.67 19.94
CA GLY A 123 20.66 -10.59 20.49
C GLY A 123 20.18 -12.03 20.70
N LEU A 124 18.87 -12.28 20.67
CA LEU A 124 18.28 -13.62 20.86
C LEU A 124 17.98 -14.30 19.53
N THR A 125 17.75 -13.54 18.46
CA THR A 125 17.37 -14.09 17.16
C THR A 125 18.58 -14.56 16.38
N PRO A 126 18.52 -15.73 15.72
CA PRO A 126 19.56 -16.12 14.77
C PRO A 126 19.65 -15.10 13.63
N GLY A 127 20.82 -15.02 12.99
CA GLY A 127 21.04 -14.16 11.82
C GLY A 127 20.14 -14.50 10.63
N ASP A 128 20.36 -13.81 9.52
CA ASP A 128 19.48 -13.89 8.35
C ASP A 128 19.33 -15.32 7.78
N GLY A 129 18.15 -15.62 7.24
CA GLY A 129 17.86 -16.89 6.55
C GLY A 129 17.11 -17.95 7.36
N GLY A 130 16.92 -17.75 8.67
CA GLY A 130 16.14 -18.64 9.53
C GLY A 130 14.62 -18.54 9.36
N ARG A 131 13.88 -19.46 10.00
CA ARG A 131 12.39 -19.44 10.09
C ARG A 131 11.85 -18.45 11.11
N VAL A 132 12.68 -18.04 12.07
CA VAL A 132 12.40 -16.95 13.00
C VAL A 132 13.37 -15.84 12.65
N ARG A 133 12.86 -14.65 12.35
CA ARG A 133 13.66 -13.52 11.88
C ARG A 133 13.36 -12.28 12.69
N TYR A 134 14.39 -11.50 12.99
CA TYR A 134 14.20 -10.20 13.62
C TYR A 134 13.64 -9.19 12.62
N SER A 135 12.58 -8.49 13.03
CA SER A 135 12.07 -7.32 12.31
C SER A 135 12.91 -6.10 12.68
N GLY A 136 13.89 -5.80 11.83
CA GLY A 136 14.71 -4.60 11.90
C GLY A 136 13.89 -3.31 11.81
N HIS A 137 14.53 -2.19 12.14
CA HIS A 137 13.91 -0.87 12.08
C HIS A 137 14.83 0.16 11.44
N PHE A 138 14.22 1.21 10.93
CA PHE A 138 14.82 2.36 10.26
C PHE A 138 14.68 3.60 11.16
N GLU A 139 15.75 4.39 11.26
CA GLU A 139 15.77 5.67 11.98
C GLU A 139 15.64 6.88 11.01
N GLU A 140 15.53 6.61 9.71
CA GLU A 140 15.31 7.60 8.65
C GLU A 140 13.92 8.25 8.72
N SER A 141 13.68 9.26 7.88
CA SER A 141 12.35 9.84 7.73
C SER A 141 11.33 8.77 7.32
N GLY A 142 10.24 8.63 8.08
CA GLY A 142 9.15 7.71 7.74
C GLY A 142 8.56 7.91 6.34
N ALA A 143 8.66 9.11 5.75
CA ALA A 143 8.22 9.33 4.36
C ALA A 143 9.12 8.61 3.35
N VAL A 144 10.43 8.53 3.63
CA VAL A 144 11.39 7.79 2.81
C VAL A 144 11.10 6.29 2.94
N VAL A 145 11.01 5.79 4.18
CA VAL A 145 10.73 4.37 4.45
C VAL A 145 9.42 3.94 3.79
N LEU A 146 8.34 4.71 3.94
CA LEU A 146 7.05 4.41 3.31
C LEU A 146 7.18 4.37 1.77
N ARG A 147 7.84 5.35 1.17
CA ARG A 147 8.03 5.40 -0.29
C ARG A 147 8.75 4.16 -0.81
N HIS A 148 9.81 3.71 -0.13
CA HIS A 148 10.53 2.51 -0.52
C HIS A 148 9.70 1.25 -0.27
N ALA A 149 9.00 1.16 0.86
CA ALA A 149 8.08 0.06 1.13
C ALA A 149 7.03 -0.09 0.01
N CYS A 150 6.44 1.03 -0.45
CA CYS A 150 5.46 0.99 -1.54
C CYS A 150 6.06 0.63 -2.89
N ARG A 151 7.31 1.03 -3.18
CA ARG A 151 8.02 0.61 -4.41
C ARG A 151 8.31 -0.88 -4.44
N LEU A 152 8.54 -1.48 -3.27
CA LEU A 152 8.75 -2.92 -3.10
C LEU A 152 7.43 -3.69 -2.94
N SER A 153 6.28 -3.05 -3.20
CA SER A 153 4.95 -3.64 -3.08
C SER A 153 4.64 -4.24 -1.70
N LEU A 154 5.30 -3.73 -0.65
CA LEU A 154 5.00 -4.07 0.73
C LEU A 154 3.72 -3.36 1.19
N GLU A 155 3.02 -3.91 2.20
CA GLU A 155 1.75 -3.34 2.67
C GLU A 155 1.93 -1.90 3.19
N GLY A 156 3.10 -1.61 3.75
CA GLY A 156 3.49 -0.29 4.23
C GLY A 156 4.47 -0.38 5.39
N MET A 157 4.26 0.45 6.40
CA MET A 157 5.13 0.52 7.56
C MET A 157 4.37 0.74 8.87
N VAL A 158 5.00 0.34 9.97
CA VAL A 158 4.58 0.64 11.34
C VAL A 158 5.63 1.55 11.97
N SER A 159 5.20 2.73 12.43
CA SER A 159 6.05 3.64 13.21
C SER A 159 5.73 3.47 14.69
N LYS A 160 6.78 3.24 15.48
CA LYS A 160 6.68 2.99 16.91
C LYS A 160 7.50 4.02 17.67
N LEU A 161 6.97 4.57 18.76
CA LEU A 161 7.71 5.51 19.61
C LEU A 161 8.90 4.81 20.28
N ARG A 162 10.10 5.34 20.04
CA ARG A 162 11.39 4.78 20.49
C ARG A 162 11.43 4.47 21.99
N ASP A 163 10.95 5.41 22.78
CA ASP A 163 11.06 5.35 24.25
C ASP A 163 9.77 4.92 24.94
N ALA A 164 8.77 4.45 24.18
CA ALA A 164 7.48 4.09 24.75
C ALA A 164 7.48 2.66 25.34
N PRO A 165 6.85 2.48 26.53
CA PRO A 165 6.57 1.16 27.05
C PRO A 165 5.55 0.43 26.17
N HIS A 166 5.55 -0.89 26.24
CA HIS A 166 4.50 -1.70 25.64
C HIS A 166 3.20 -1.56 26.43
N ARG A 167 2.12 -1.20 25.76
CA ARG A 167 0.77 -1.15 26.34
C ARG A 167 -0.18 -2.00 25.50
N PRO A 168 -0.89 -2.97 26.11
CA PRO A 168 -1.92 -3.73 25.42
C PRO A 168 -3.02 -2.84 24.83
N GLY A 169 -3.67 -3.31 23.77
CA GLY A 169 -4.82 -2.64 23.17
C GLY A 169 -4.47 -1.61 22.08
N ARG A 170 -5.47 -0.80 21.69
CA ARG A 170 -5.30 0.25 20.67
C ARG A 170 -4.68 1.49 21.31
N GLY A 171 -3.59 1.98 20.73
CA GLY A 171 -2.89 3.17 21.20
C GLY A 171 -2.28 4.00 20.06
N ARG A 172 -1.59 5.07 20.43
CA ARG A 172 -0.89 5.98 19.50
C ARG A 172 0.62 5.87 19.55
N THR A 173 1.14 5.02 20.44
CA THR A 173 2.57 4.71 20.49
C THR A 173 3.02 3.96 19.24
N TRP A 174 2.10 3.20 18.63
CA TRP A 174 2.30 2.50 17.36
C TRP A 174 1.26 2.97 16.34
N VAL A 175 1.74 3.55 15.24
CA VAL A 175 0.91 4.02 14.14
C VAL A 175 1.31 3.35 12.84
N LYS A 176 0.34 3.06 11.98
CA LYS A 176 0.56 2.39 10.69
C LYS A 176 0.30 3.36 9.55
N SER A 177 1.14 3.28 8.53
CA SER A 177 0.99 3.98 7.25
C SER A 177 1.03 2.93 6.15
N LYS A 178 -0.02 2.85 5.34
CA LYS A 178 -0.21 1.81 4.33
C LYS A 178 0.03 2.37 2.93
N CYS A 179 0.54 1.52 2.03
CA CYS A 179 0.76 1.85 0.62
C CYS A 179 -0.53 1.78 -0.20
N ALA A 180 -1.43 0.87 0.16
CA ALA A 180 -2.76 0.72 -0.42
C ALA A 180 -3.84 0.78 0.67
N ALA A 181 -5.08 1.13 0.28
CA ALA A 181 -6.20 1.04 1.20
C ALA A 181 -6.56 -0.45 1.35
N ARG A 182 -6.22 -1.03 2.49
CA ARG A 182 -6.44 -2.43 2.80
C ARG A 182 -7.05 -2.55 4.17
N GLN A 183 -8.12 -3.32 4.32
CA GLN A 183 -8.85 -3.44 5.57
C GLN A 183 -9.61 -4.75 5.64
N GLU A 184 -9.99 -5.13 6.85
CA GLU A 184 -10.92 -6.21 7.11
C GLU A 184 -12.38 -5.72 7.04
N PHE A 185 -13.24 -6.64 6.61
CA PHE A 185 -14.69 -6.45 6.45
C PHE A 185 -15.43 -7.71 6.87
N VAL A 186 -16.61 -7.54 7.44
CA VAL A 186 -17.49 -8.67 7.80
C VAL A 186 -18.22 -9.16 6.56
N VAL A 187 -18.24 -10.47 6.35
CA VAL A 187 -18.98 -11.10 5.26
C VAL A 187 -20.43 -11.29 5.72
N ALA A 188 -21.35 -10.61 5.05
CA ALA A 188 -22.78 -10.61 5.35
C ALA A 188 -23.63 -11.37 4.31
N GLY A 189 -23.00 -11.78 3.21
CA GLY A 189 -23.65 -12.53 2.15
C GLY A 189 -22.71 -12.78 0.98
N TYR A 190 -23.24 -13.42 -0.04
CA TYR A 190 -22.57 -13.61 -1.32
C TYR A 190 -23.59 -13.53 -2.46
N ALA A 191 -23.10 -13.35 -3.68
CA ALA A 191 -23.87 -13.70 -4.87
C ALA A 191 -23.23 -14.90 -5.57
N PRO A 192 -24.03 -15.84 -6.09
CA PRO A 192 -23.52 -16.97 -6.86
C PRO A 192 -22.73 -16.51 -8.09
N SER A 193 -21.76 -17.33 -8.50
CA SER A 193 -21.08 -17.12 -9.77
C SER A 193 -22.04 -17.39 -10.94
N THR A 194 -21.94 -16.58 -12.00
CA THR A 194 -22.66 -16.79 -13.25
C THR A 194 -22.00 -17.85 -14.13
N VAL A 195 -20.74 -18.21 -13.85
CA VAL A 195 -19.95 -19.16 -14.65
C VAL A 195 -19.80 -20.52 -13.97
N SER A 196 -19.93 -20.62 -12.65
CA SER A 196 -19.85 -21.89 -11.92
C SER A 196 -20.89 -21.95 -10.81
N ARG A 197 -21.68 -23.03 -10.78
CA ARG A 197 -22.67 -23.27 -9.71
C ARG A 197 -22.04 -23.64 -8.37
N LYS A 198 -20.76 -24.02 -8.36
CA LYS A 198 -20.02 -24.42 -7.16
C LYS A 198 -19.22 -23.29 -6.52
N ALA A 199 -19.27 -22.08 -7.09
CA ALA A 199 -18.47 -20.96 -6.65
C ALA A 199 -19.34 -19.72 -6.36
N ILE A 200 -18.83 -18.84 -5.49
CA ILE A 200 -19.34 -17.48 -5.39
C ILE A 200 -18.84 -16.62 -6.55
N GLY A 201 -19.61 -15.61 -6.93
CA GLY A 201 -19.19 -14.55 -7.86
C GLY A 201 -18.77 -13.27 -7.14
N SER A 202 -19.31 -13.02 -5.95
CA SER A 202 -18.87 -11.90 -5.08
C SER A 202 -19.34 -12.07 -3.64
N LEU A 203 -18.67 -11.40 -2.71
CA LEU A 203 -19.09 -11.26 -1.32
C LEU A 203 -19.81 -9.92 -1.12
N LEU A 204 -20.81 -9.92 -0.24
CA LEU A 204 -21.41 -8.71 0.33
C LEU A 204 -20.71 -8.41 1.65
N LEU A 205 -20.24 -7.17 1.80
CA LEU A 205 -19.36 -6.78 2.88
C LEU A 205 -19.98 -5.71 3.78
N GLY A 206 -19.60 -5.72 5.05
CA GLY A 206 -19.96 -4.70 6.02
C GLY A 206 -18.87 -4.37 7.04
N VAL A 207 -19.15 -3.33 7.82
CA VAL A 207 -18.38 -2.94 9.02
C VAL A 207 -19.35 -2.64 10.16
N TYR A 208 -18.92 -2.88 11.39
CA TYR A 208 -19.68 -2.51 12.58
C TYR A 208 -19.49 -1.04 12.94
N GLU A 209 -20.59 -0.39 13.26
CA GLU A 209 -20.68 0.92 13.92
C GLU A 209 -21.50 0.76 15.20
N GLY A 210 -20.82 0.49 16.30
CA GLY A 210 -21.50 0.00 17.52
C GLY A 210 -21.99 -1.43 17.29
N ASP A 211 -23.27 -1.67 17.48
CA ASP A 211 -23.96 -2.94 17.24
C ASP A 211 -24.52 -3.07 15.82
N ARG A 212 -24.46 -2.01 15.01
CA ARG A 212 -25.03 -1.96 13.66
C ARG A 212 -24.04 -2.40 12.60
N LEU A 213 -24.42 -3.38 11.79
CA LEU A 213 -23.65 -3.80 10.62
C LEU A 213 -24.06 -2.95 9.40
N ARG A 214 -23.16 -2.07 8.96
CA ARG A 214 -23.35 -1.19 7.80
C ARG A 214 -22.85 -1.85 6.52
N PRO A 215 -23.60 -1.81 5.41
CA PRO A 215 -23.10 -2.29 4.13
C PRO A 215 -22.02 -1.37 3.57
N VAL A 216 -20.99 -1.95 2.95
CA VAL A 216 -19.89 -1.20 2.33
C VAL A 216 -19.66 -1.58 0.87
N GLY A 217 -20.60 -2.30 0.28
CA GLY A 217 -20.54 -2.78 -1.09
C GLY A 217 -20.09 -4.24 -1.22
N ARG A 218 -19.53 -4.58 -2.38
CA ARG A 218 -19.25 -5.97 -2.80
C ARG A 218 -17.83 -6.12 -3.31
N VAL A 219 -17.30 -7.33 -3.19
CA VAL A 219 -16.00 -7.71 -3.78
C VAL A 219 -16.18 -8.97 -4.62
N GLY A 220 -15.82 -8.90 -5.90
CA GLY A 220 -15.94 -10.02 -6.86
C GLY A 220 -14.62 -10.44 -7.51
N THR A 221 -13.53 -9.75 -7.23
CA THR A 221 -12.19 -10.03 -7.75
C THR A 221 -11.25 -10.47 -6.62
N GLY A 222 -10.09 -11.03 -6.97
CA GLY A 222 -9.10 -11.52 -6.00
C GLY A 222 -9.31 -12.97 -5.53
N PHE A 223 -10.30 -13.67 -6.08
CA PHE A 223 -10.51 -15.09 -5.82
C PHE A 223 -9.80 -15.95 -6.87
N THR A 224 -9.10 -17.00 -6.42
CA THR A 224 -8.84 -18.16 -7.28
C THR A 224 -10.10 -19.01 -7.39
N ALA A 225 -10.19 -19.89 -8.39
CA ALA A 225 -11.33 -20.80 -8.53
C ALA A 225 -11.53 -21.64 -7.25
N ALA A 226 -10.45 -22.21 -6.72
CA ALA A 226 -10.47 -22.98 -5.48
C ALA A 226 -10.94 -22.14 -4.27
N ALA A 227 -10.48 -20.89 -4.16
CA ALA A 227 -10.91 -19.99 -3.09
C ALA A 227 -12.40 -19.63 -3.18
N ALA A 228 -12.92 -19.40 -4.38
CA ALA A 228 -14.34 -19.09 -4.59
C ALA A 228 -15.25 -20.30 -4.26
N GLU A 229 -14.83 -21.52 -4.58
CA GLU A 229 -15.55 -22.74 -4.20
C GLU A 229 -15.48 -23.01 -2.69
N ASP A 230 -14.30 -22.83 -2.08
CA ASP A 230 -14.13 -22.98 -0.63
C ASP A 230 -14.98 -21.97 0.14
N MET A 231 -15.02 -20.73 -0.33
CA MET A 231 -15.87 -19.70 0.24
C MET A 231 -17.36 -20.09 0.18
N LEU A 232 -17.82 -20.65 -0.95
CA LEU A 232 -19.20 -21.13 -1.04
C LEU A 232 -19.48 -22.23 -0.01
N ARG A 233 -18.60 -23.23 0.12
CA ARG A 233 -18.74 -24.31 1.11
C ARG A 233 -18.82 -23.78 2.55
N LYS A 234 -18.01 -22.77 2.88
CA LYS A 234 -18.01 -22.14 4.22
C LYS A 234 -19.27 -21.29 4.47
N LEU A 235 -19.81 -20.64 3.44
CA LEU A 235 -20.94 -19.72 3.57
C LEU A 235 -22.31 -20.40 3.54
N GLU A 236 -22.48 -21.52 2.81
CA GLU A 236 -23.77 -22.19 2.71
C GLU A 236 -24.38 -22.60 4.08
N PRO A 237 -23.62 -23.18 5.03
CA PRO A 237 -24.13 -23.50 6.38
C PRO A 237 -24.52 -22.26 7.21
N LEU A 238 -24.06 -21.07 6.81
CA LEU A 238 -24.30 -19.81 7.50
C LEU A 238 -25.53 -19.08 6.96
N ARG A 239 -26.24 -19.62 5.98
CA ARG A 239 -27.35 -18.91 5.32
C ARG A 239 -28.46 -18.50 6.27
N VAL A 240 -28.98 -17.31 6.01
CA VAL A 240 -30.15 -16.74 6.67
C VAL A 240 -31.10 -16.14 5.63
N SER A 241 -32.39 -16.05 5.98
CA SER A 241 -33.43 -15.51 5.10
C SER A 241 -33.47 -13.98 5.10
N ALA A 242 -33.08 -13.35 6.21
CA ALA A 242 -33.08 -11.89 6.37
C ALA A 242 -31.68 -11.30 6.19
N SER A 243 -31.61 -10.07 5.70
CA SER A 243 -30.36 -9.31 5.62
C SER A 243 -29.81 -9.05 7.04
N PRO A 244 -28.52 -9.31 7.30
CA PRO A 244 -27.88 -8.96 8.57
C PRO A 244 -27.50 -7.48 8.66
N PHE A 245 -27.62 -6.72 7.55
CA PHE A 245 -27.37 -5.29 7.55
C PHE A 245 -28.52 -4.53 8.24
N THR A 246 -28.15 -3.48 8.98
CA THR A 246 -29.14 -2.62 9.63
C THR A 246 -29.89 -1.75 8.61
N GLU A 247 -29.25 -1.39 7.51
CA GLU A 247 -29.85 -0.62 6.42
C GLU A 247 -30.38 -1.53 5.31
N ARG A 248 -31.43 -1.07 4.62
CA ARG A 248 -31.90 -1.75 3.42
C ARG A 248 -30.92 -1.50 2.27
N LEU A 249 -30.46 -2.58 1.67
CA LEU A 249 -29.71 -2.52 0.43
C LEU A 249 -30.58 -1.97 -0.70
N THR A 250 -29.98 -1.21 -1.61
CA THR A 250 -30.61 -0.84 -2.88
C THR A 250 -30.90 -2.10 -3.73
N ALA A 251 -31.79 -1.96 -4.72
CA ALA A 251 -32.13 -3.08 -5.61
C ALA A 251 -30.90 -3.67 -6.32
N GLU A 252 -29.94 -2.83 -6.67
CA GLU A 252 -28.70 -3.25 -7.34
C GLU A 252 -27.75 -3.97 -6.38
N GLU A 253 -27.58 -3.47 -5.16
CA GLU A 253 -26.75 -4.12 -4.14
C GLU A 253 -27.30 -5.48 -3.72
N ALA A 254 -28.63 -5.58 -3.57
CA ALA A 254 -29.34 -6.80 -3.22
C ALA A 254 -29.45 -7.81 -4.38
N ARG A 255 -29.05 -7.43 -5.60
CA ARG A 255 -29.20 -8.27 -6.79
C ARG A 255 -28.47 -9.60 -6.62
N GLN A 256 -29.23 -10.69 -6.65
CA GLN A 256 -28.78 -12.08 -6.45
C GLN A 256 -28.11 -12.34 -5.08
N ALA A 257 -28.31 -11.45 -4.11
CA ALA A 257 -27.73 -11.61 -2.79
C ALA A 257 -28.33 -12.81 -2.05
N ARG A 258 -27.45 -13.61 -1.45
CA ARG A 258 -27.78 -14.66 -0.49
C ARG A 258 -27.11 -14.31 0.82
N TYR A 259 -27.92 -14.01 1.83
CA TYR A 259 -27.43 -13.53 3.11
C TYR A 259 -26.90 -14.67 3.98
N VAL A 260 -25.90 -14.35 4.80
CA VAL A 260 -25.32 -15.26 5.78
C VAL A 260 -25.23 -14.60 7.14
N ARG A 261 -25.09 -15.41 8.20
CA ARG A 261 -24.72 -14.92 9.52
C ARG A 261 -23.36 -14.20 9.44
N PRO A 262 -23.21 -13.01 10.04
CA PRO A 262 -22.00 -12.19 9.95
C PRO A 262 -20.88 -12.73 10.84
N GLU A 263 -20.44 -13.96 10.58
CA GLU A 263 -19.47 -14.71 11.38
C GLU A 263 -18.06 -14.72 10.77
N LEU A 264 -17.95 -14.49 9.45
CA LEU A 264 -16.67 -14.51 8.75
C LEU A 264 -16.15 -13.09 8.51
N VAL A 265 -14.83 -12.93 8.63
CA VAL A 265 -14.14 -11.68 8.32
C VAL A 265 -13.25 -11.90 7.09
N ALA A 266 -13.34 -11.03 6.11
CA ALA A 266 -12.53 -11.02 4.91
C ALA A 266 -11.57 -9.83 4.93
N GLU A 267 -10.33 -10.05 4.52
CA GLU A 267 -9.40 -8.99 4.21
C GLU A 267 -9.50 -8.60 2.74
N VAL A 268 -9.59 -7.30 2.49
CA VAL A 268 -9.87 -6.72 1.18
C VAL A 268 -8.95 -5.52 0.95
N GLU A 269 -8.33 -5.50 -0.21
CA GLU A 269 -7.64 -4.33 -0.74
C GLU A 269 -8.58 -3.57 -1.66
N PHE A 270 -8.53 -2.25 -1.62
CA PHE A 270 -9.41 -1.39 -2.40
C PHE A 270 -8.69 -0.07 -2.72
N ARG A 271 -9.21 0.68 -3.69
CA ARG A 271 -8.59 1.94 -4.12
C ARG A 271 -8.94 3.09 -3.20
N ALA A 272 -10.21 3.19 -2.83
CA ALA A 272 -10.71 4.26 -1.97
C ALA A 272 -12.09 3.92 -1.40
N TRP A 273 -12.45 4.65 -0.34
CA TRP A 273 -13.83 4.78 0.10
C TRP A 273 -14.55 5.84 -0.75
N THR A 274 -15.79 5.59 -1.16
CA THR A 274 -16.65 6.62 -1.75
C THR A 274 -17.19 7.57 -0.66
N ALA A 275 -17.76 8.71 -1.08
CA ALA A 275 -18.41 9.65 -0.17
C ALA A 275 -19.52 8.97 0.63
N ASP A 276 -20.26 8.07 -0.02
CA ASP A 276 -21.35 7.28 0.57
C ASP A 276 -20.87 6.08 1.39
N GLY A 277 -19.55 5.91 1.57
CA GLY A 277 -19.02 4.86 2.44
C GLY A 277 -18.93 3.48 1.82
N HIS A 278 -18.84 3.36 0.49
CA HIS A 278 -18.62 2.08 -0.21
C HIS A 278 -17.17 1.91 -0.68
N LEU A 279 -16.79 0.66 -0.94
CA LEU A 279 -15.46 0.32 -1.47
C LEU A 279 -15.42 0.49 -3.00
N ARG A 280 -14.39 1.18 -3.48
CA ARG A 280 -14.11 1.32 -4.92
C ARG A 280 -12.94 0.43 -5.33
N HIS A 281 -13.15 -0.39 -6.36
CA HIS A 281 -12.18 -1.34 -6.92
C HIS A 281 -11.63 -2.29 -5.84
N ALA A 282 -12.53 -2.96 -5.13
CA ALA A 282 -12.20 -3.93 -4.10
C ALA A 282 -11.69 -5.24 -4.69
N SER A 283 -10.72 -5.87 -4.04
CA SER A 283 -10.15 -7.18 -4.36
C SER A 283 -9.93 -7.99 -3.08
N PHE A 284 -10.42 -9.23 -3.07
CA PHE A 284 -10.31 -10.14 -1.94
C PHE A 284 -8.85 -10.59 -1.75
N ARG A 285 -8.39 -10.65 -0.50
CA ARG A 285 -7.06 -11.13 -0.14
C ARG A 285 -7.10 -12.45 0.65
N GLY A 286 -8.08 -12.63 1.53
CA GLY A 286 -8.19 -13.85 2.33
C GLY A 286 -9.19 -13.74 3.48
N LEU A 287 -9.43 -14.84 4.20
CA LEU A 287 -10.23 -14.82 5.43
C LEU A 287 -9.37 -14.52 6.65
N ARG A 288 -9.95 -13.81 7.63
CA ARG A 288 -9.35 -13.48 8.92
C ARG A 288 -10.02 -14.28 10.03
N GLU A 289 -9.59 -15.52 10.18
CA GLU A 289 -10.07 -16.44 11.22
C GLU A 289 -9.56 -16.09 12.63
N ASP A 290 -8.58 -15.19 12.71
CA ASP A 290 -8.00 -14.70 13.96
C ASP A 290 -8.78 -13.54 14.60
N LYS A 291 -9.79 -12.99 13.91
CA LYS A 291 -10.51 -11.78 14.30
C LYS A 291 -12.00 -12.02 14.51
N ALA A 292 -12.54 -11.43 15.57
CA ALA A 292 -13.97 -11.40 15.81
C ALA A 292 -14.66 -10.37 14.89
N PRO A 293 -15.77 -10.71 14.21
CA PRO A 293 -16.50 -9.79 13.34
C PRO A 293 -16.88 -8.46 13.99
N GLN A 294 -17.26 -8.48 15.27
CA GLN A 294 -17.71 -7.31 16.02
C GLN A 294 -16.61 -6.26 16.24
N GLU A 295 -15.34 -6.64 16.10
CA GLU A 295 -14.20 -5.70 16.20
C GLU A 295 -13.92 -4.94 14.89
N ILE A 296 -14.57 -5.37 13.80
CA ILE A 296 -14.30 -4.89 12.45
C ILE A 296 -15.08 -3.59 12.21
N VAL A 297 -14.41 -2.48 12.47
CA VAL A 297 -14.90 -1.12 12.26
C VAL A 297 -14.17 -0.46 11.10
N ARG A 298 -14.78 0.55 10.49
CA ARG A 298 -14.15 1.34 9.43
C ARG A 298 -12.83 1.96 9.91
N GLU A 299 -11.73 1.66 9.22
CA GLU A 299 -10.44 2.31 9.44
C GLU A 299 -10.41 3.67 8.74
N MET A 300 -10.65 4.72 9.52
CA MET A 300 -10.41 6.09 9.12
C MET A 300 -8.98 6.50 9.55
N PRO A 301 -8.23 7.24 8.71
CA PRO A 301 -7.09 7.99 9.21
C PRO A 301 -7.56 8.91 10.34
N ASP A 302 -6.80 8.95 11.44
CA ASP A 302 -7.18 9.74 12.61
C ASP A 302 -7.47 11.21 12.26
N ALA A 303 -8.72 11.64 12.46
CA ALA A 303 -9.27 12.94 12.05
C ALA A 303 -8.59 14.16 12.72
N ARG A 304 -7.79 13.94 13.79
CA ARG A 304 -6.99 15.01 14.42
C ARG A 304 -5.69 15.30 13.70
N ALA A 305 -5.27 14.44 12.76
CA ALA A 305 -4.22 14.80 11.82
C ALA A 305 -4.85 15.74 10.78
N LYS A 306 -4.68 17.06 10.99
CA LYS A 306 -5.08 18.06 9.99
C LYS A 306 -4.58 17.60 8.62
N PRO A 307 -5.45 17.51 7.60
CA PRO A 307 -5.00 17.43 6.22
C PRO A 307 -3.97 18.55 6.05
N PRO A 308 -2.84 18.30 5.37
CA PRO A 308 -2.03 19.45 4.97
C PRO A 308 -2.97 20.35 4.18
N ALA A 309 -2.86 21.65 4.41
CA ALA A 309 -3.45 22.58 3.47
C ALA A 309 -3.02 22.13 2.06
N PRO A 310 -3.93 22.13 1.07
CA PRO A 310 -3.52 21.94 -0.32
C PRO A 310 -2.32 22.84 -0.56
N GLN A 311 -1.26 22.30 -1.18
CA GLN A 311 -0.10 23.12 -1.51
C GLN A 311 -0.60 24.21 -2.46
N ARG A 312 -0.70 25.42 -1.93
CA ARG A 312 -1.14 26.58 -2.69
C ARG A 312 0.04 26.99 -3.56
N ARG A 313 -0.17 27.01 -4.88
CA ARG A 313 0.78 27.65 -5.80
C ARG A 313 0.97 29.11 -5.40
N ARG A 314 2.22 29.58 -5.45
CA ARG A 314 2.56 30.99 -5.19
C ARG A 314 2.71 31.78 -6.49
N VAL A 315 2.95 31.08 -7.59
CA VAL A 315 3.10 31.66 -8.93
C VAL A 315 1.77 32.23 -9.42
N ARG A 316 1.77 33.50 -9.84
CA ARG A 316 0.63 34.17 -10.47
C ARG A 316 0.69 33.95 -11.98
N LEU A 317 -0.33 33.33 -12.55
CA LEU A 317 -0.41 33.09 -13.99
C LEU A 317 -0.85 34.36 -14.72
N THR A 318 -0.26 34.61 -15.89
CA THR A 318 -0.77 35.64 -16.82
C THR A 318 -1.66 34.99 -17.87
N HIS A 319 -2.75 35.67 -18.25
CA HIS A 319 -3.78 35.12 -19.14
C HIS A 319 -4.27 33.72 -18.71
N PRO A 320 -4.80 33.57 -17.47
CA PRO A 320 -5.27 32.29 -16.94
C PRO A 320 -6.37 31.64 -17.81
N ASP A 321 -7.20 32.47 -18.44
CA ASP A 321 -8.33 32.02 -19.27
C ASP A 321 -7.93 31.55 -20.68
N ARG A 322 -6.63 31.58 -21.02
CA ARG A 322 -6.16 31.09 -22.32
C ARG A 322 -6.48 29.61 -22.47
N VAL A 323 -7.19 29.25 -23.53
CA VAL A 323 -7.58 27.87 -23.84
C VAL A 323 -6.41 27.13 -24.52
N TYR A 324 -6.08 25.94 -24.04
CA TYR A 324 -5.06 25.07 -24.61
C TYR A 324 -5.62 23.85 -25.33
N TRP A 325 -6.73 23.29 -24.86
CA TRP A 325 -7.49 22.23 -25.53
C TRP A 325 -8.93 22.70 -25.79
N PRO A 326 -9.24 23.22 -26.99
CA PRO A 326 -10.56 23.77 -27.30
C PRO A 326 -11.70 22.77 -27.09
N ASP A 327 -11.54 21.54 -27.58
CA ASP A 327 -12.57 20.49 -27.49
C ASP A 327 -12.92 20.11 -26.05
N ALA A 328 -11.93 20.19 -25.14
CA ALA A 328 -12.09 19.88 -23.72
C ALA A 328 -12.34 21.14 -22.86
N GLY A 329 -12.28 22.34 -23.45
CA GLY A 329 -12.38 23.61 -22.73
C GLY A 329 -11.28 23.85 -21.69
N VAL A 330 -10.14 23.18 -21.78
CA VAL A 330 -9.08 23.26 -20.75
C VAL A 330 -8.26 24.54 -20.95
N THR A 331 -8.26 25.39 -19.92
CA THR A 331 -7.50 26.65 -19.87
C THR A 331 -6.13 26.48 -19.23
N LYS A 332 -5.28 27.52 -19.30
CA LYS A 332 -4.01 27.59 -18.56
C LYS A 332 -4.23 27.43 -17.06
N GLU A 333 -5.23 28.10 -16.51
CA GLU A 333 -5.64 27.96 -15.12
C GLU A 333 -6.06 26.52 -14.80
N GLY A 334 -6.89 25.91 -15.68
CA GLY A 334 -7.31 24.51 -15.53
C GLY A 334 -6.14 23.52 -15.54
N LEU A 335 -5.14 23.74 -16.40
CA LEU A 335 -3.91 22.95 -16.42
C LEU A 335 -3.09 23.11 -15.13
N ALA A 336 -2.97 24.35 -14.62
CA ALA A 336 -2.28 24.63 -13.38
C ALA A 336 -2.98 24.00 -12.16
N ASP A 337 -4.30 24.09 -12.10
CA ASP A 337 -5.13 23.46 -11.06
C ASP A 337 -5.00 21.94 -11.10
N TYR A 338 -5.02 21.35 -12.29
CA TYR A 338 -4.80 19.92 -12.48
C TYR A 338 -3.44 19.49 -11.90
N TYR A 339 -2.35 20.14 -12.31
CA TYR A 339 -1.01 19.82 -11.80
C TYR A 339 -0.87 20.05 -10.30
N ALA A 340 -1.49 21.09 -9.74
CA ALA A 340 -1.52 21.30 -8.30
C ALA A 340 -2.28 20.17 -7.57
N ALA A 341 -3.40 19.71 -8.14
CA ALA A 341 -4.19 18.61 -7.59
C ALA A 341 -3.42 17.27 -7.63
N ILE A 342 -2.68 17.00 -8.71
CA ILE A 342 -1.93 15.75 -8.89
C ILE A 342 -0.45 15.85 -8.50
N TRP A 343 0.02 16.98 -7.95
CA TRP A 343 1.43 17.26 -7.70
C TRP A 343 2.16 16.12 -6.97
N ARG A 344 1.52 15.53 -5.96
CA ARG A 344 2.11 14.42 -5.20
C ARG A 344 2.40 13.18 -6.03
N HIS A 345 1.65 12.99 -7.11
CA HIS A 345 1.84 11.89 -8.06
C HIS A 345 2.87 12.23 -9.12
N VAL A 346 2.93 13.49 -9.59
CA VAL A 346 3.86 13.91 -10.65
C VAL A 346 5.26 14.20 -10.11
N ALA A 347 5.37 14.81 -8.94
CA ALA A 347 6.64 15.26 -8.36
C ALA A 347 7.74 14.17 -8.31
N PRO A 348 7.46 12.91 -7.89
CA PRO A 348 8.47 11.85 -7.90
C PRO A 348 9.06 11.56 -9.29
N HIS A 349 8.35 11.96 -10.35
CA HIS A 349 8.73 11.66 -11.71
C HIS A 349 9.47 12.77 -12.43
N VAL A 350 9.35 14.03 -11.98
CA VAL A 350 9.89 15.22 -12.68
C VAL A 350 10.85 16.05 -11.84
N VAL A 351 10.77 15.97 -10.50
CA VAL A 351 11.63 16.77 -9.62
C VAL A 351 13.08 16.28 -9.70
N GLY A 352 14.00 17.24 -9.81
CA GLY A 352 15.43 16.97 -9.80
C GLY A 352 15.92 16.25 -11.05
N ARG A 353 15.25 16.44 -12.19
CA ARG A 353 15.62 15.86 -13.49
C ARG A 353 15.75 16.94 -14.56
N PRO A 354 16.67 16.77 -15.53
CA PRO A 354 16.58 17.50 -16.79
C PRO A 354 15.26 17.21 -17.49
N LEU A 355 14.64 18.25 -18.04
CA LEU A 355 13.36 18.18 -18.73
C LEU A 355 13.50 18.66 -20.17
N ALA A 356 12.85 17.97 -21.09
CA ALA A 356 12.46 18.52 -22.38
C ALA A 356 10.96 18.84 -22.34
N LEU A 357 10.57 19.98 -22.90
CA LEU A 357 9.18 20.46 -22.86
C LEU A 357 8.65 20.54 -24.28
N LEU A 358 7.41 20.10 -24.50
CA LEU A 358 6.65 20.53 -25.67
C LEU A 358 5.84 21.77 -25.28
N ARG A 359 6.18 22.91 -25.88
CA ARG A 359 5.51 24.18 -25.62
C ARG A 359 4.50 24.47 -26.73
N CYS A 360 3.30 24.84 -26.32
CA CYS A 360 2.19 25.19 -27.21
C CYS A 360 1.60 26.56 -26.79
N PRO A 361 2.25 27.69 -27.16
CA PRO A 361 1.88 29.01 -26.64
C PRO A 361 0.43 29.43 -26.88
N THR A 362 -0.17 28.95 -27.97
CA THR A 362 -1.54 29.24 -28.40
C THR A 362 -2.47 28.03 -28.33
N GLY A 363 -2.07 26.94 -27.66
CA GLY A 363 -2.83 25.69 -27.57
C GLY A 363 -2.42 24.65 -28.59
N ILE A 364 -3.06 23.47 -28.51
CA ILE A 364 -2.66 22.29 -29.28
C ILE A 364 -2.82 22.45 -30.79
N ASP A 365 -3.71 23.32 -31.25
CA ASP A 365 -3.93 23.58 -32.69
C ASP A 365 -2.95 24.60 -33.27
N GLY A 366 -2.16 25.24 -32.41
CA GLY A 366 -1.22 26.28 -32.79
C GLY A 366 0.22 25.79 -32.96
N GLU A 367 1.15 26.74 -32.80
CA GLU A 367 2.59 26.48 -32.83
C GLU A 367 3.00 25.52 -31.71
N ARG A 368 3.84 24.54 -32.07
CA ARG A 368 4.37 23.51 -31.18
C ARG A 368 5.87 23.42 -31.38
N PHE A 369 6.64 23.53 -30.29
CA PHE A 369 8.09 23.38 -30.38
C PHE A 369 8.67 22.77 -29.10
N PHE A 370 9.78 22.03 -29.27
CA PHE A 370 10.52 21.46 -28.15
C PHE A 370 11.51 22.45 -27.55
N GLN A 371 11.62 22.46 -26.22
CA GLN A 371 12.58 23.27 -25.50
C GLN A 371 13.15 22.55 -24.29
N LYS A 372 14.48 22.45 -24.21
CA LYS A 372 15.23 21.82 -23.11
C LYS A 372 16.24 22.75 -22.43
N HIS A 373 16.54 23.89 -23.04
CA HIS A 373 17.47 24.89 -22.51
C HIS A 373 16.72 26.11 -21.97
N ALA A 374 17.35 26.82 -21.03
CA ALA A 374 16.84 28.06 -20.47
C ALA A 374 16.57 29.13 -21.56
N TRP A 375 15.61 30.02 -21.30
CA TRP A 375 15.24 31.10 -22.23
C TRP A 375 15.13 32.45 -21.55
N LYS A 376 15.06 33.51 -22.37
CA LYS A 376 14.89 34.87 -21.89
C LYS A 376 13.53 35.03 -21.20
N GLY A 377 13.54 35.45 -19.94
CA GLY A 377 12.31 35.58 -19.13
C GLY A 377 11.83 34.26 -18.52
N LEU A 378 12.74 33.28 -18.35
CA LEU A 378 12.50 32.08 -17.56
C LEU A 378 12.02 32.45 -16.15
N ASP A 379 10.97 31.78 -15.67
CA ASP A 379 10.48 31.97 -14.30
C ASP A 379 11.58 31.56 -13.30
N PRO A 380 11.86 32.36 -12.26
CA PRO A 380 12.93 32.08 -11.30
C PRO A 380 12.74 30.79 -10.50
N HIS A 381 11.52 30.23 -10.45
CA HIS A 381 11.26 28.94 -9.83
C HIS A 381 11.64 27.74 -10.71
N ILE A 382 11.89 27.95 -12.02
CA ILE A 382 12.36 26.89 -12.90
C ILE A 382 13.85 26.68 -12.64
N LEU A 383 14.20 25.45 -12.26
CA LEU A 383 15.57 25.06 -11.99
C LEU A 383 16.37 25.10 -13.29
N GLN A 384 17.59 25.63 -13.20
CA GLN A 384 18.59 25.53 -14.26
C GLN A 384 19.71 24.60 -13.81
N ALA A 385 20.18 23.75 -14.71
CA ALA A 385 21.26 22.81 -14.46
C ALA A 385 22.26 22.83 -15.60
N THR A 386 23.54 22.82 -15.26
CA THR A 386 24.64 22.68 -16.23
C THR A 386 24.89 21.20 -16.48
N ASP A 387 24.99 20.81 -17.75
CA ASP A 387 25.39 19.45 -18.13
C ASP A 387 26.89 19.27 -17.79
N PRO A 388 27.28 18.31 -16.95
CA PRO A 388 28.69 18.07 -16.63
C PRO A 388 29.56 17.70 -17.84
N LYS A 389 28.95 17.14 -18.92
CA LYS A 389 29.64 16.79 -20.17
C LYS A 389 29.72 17.95 -21.15
N ASP A 390 28.94 19.01 -20.96
CA ASP A 390 29.04 20.27 -21.72
C ASP A 390 28.93 21.48 -20.79
N PRO A 391 29.98 21.78 -19.99
CA PRO A 391 29.94 22.86 -19.01
C PRO A 391 29.80 24.26 -19.63
N SER A 392 30.18 24.41 -20.90
CA SER A 392 30.03 25.64 -21.70
C SER A 392 28.67 25.76 -22.39
N GLY A 393 27.87 24.70 -22.36
CA GLY A 393 26.57 24.61 -23.01
C GLY A 393 25.50 25.47 -22.36
N ALA A 394 24.40 25.65 -23.09
CA ALA A 394 23.23 26.36 -22.55
C ALA A 394 22.60 25.55 -21.39
N PRO A 395 22.25 26.18 -20.25
CA PRO A 395 21.70 25.47 -19.10
C PRO A 395 20.45 24.68 -19.46
N LEU A 396 20.39 23.43 -19.02
CA LEU A 396 19.19 22.61 -19.07
C LEU A 396 18.17 23.09 -18.02
N ILE A 397 16.91 22.77 -18.24
CA ILE A 397 15.82 23.14 -17.34
C ILE A 397 15.33 21.94 -16.52
N GLY A 398 14.82 22.23 -15.33
CA GLY A 398 14.22 21.25 -14.43
C GLY A 398 13.25 21.91 -13.45
N VAL A 399 12.74 21.14 -12.50
CA VAL A 399 11.93 21.67 -11.39
C VAL A 399 12.38 21.06 -10.05
N SER A 400 12.34 21.86 -8.99
CA SER A 400 12.60 21.43 -7.61
C SER A 400 11.31 21.23 -6.81
N ASP A 401 10.25 21.95 -7.17
CA ASP A 401 9.00 22.00 -6.43
C ASP A 401 7.80 22.34 -7.33
N LEU A 402 6.63 22.51 -6.70
CA LEU A 402 5.38 22.83 -7.40
C LEU A 402 5.44 24.20 -8.07
N ASP A 403 6.10 25.19 -7.48
CA ASP A 403 6.17 26.53 -8.07
C ASP A 403 7.02 26.49 -9.35
N GLY A 404 8.09 25.70 -9.40
CA GLY A 404 8.83 25.43 -10.63
C GLY A 404 7.96 24.81 -11.72
N LEU A 405 7.11 23.84 -11.37
CA LEU A 405 6.14 23.25 -12.30
C LEU A 405 5.10 24.27 -12.79
N MET A 406 4.63 25.17 -11.91
CA MET A 406 3.72 26.26 -12.30
C MET A 406 4.40 27.26 -13.25
N GLY A 407 5.71 27.50 -13.08
CA GLY A 407 6.52 28.23 -14.05
C GLY A 407 6.48 27.60 -15.44
N LEU A 408 6.53 26.26 -15.54
CA LEU A 408 6.40 25.55 -16.82
C LEU A 408 5.02 25.75 -17.46
N VAL A 409 3.95 25.65 -16.65
CA VAL A 409 2.57 25.92 -17.12
C VAL A 409 2.42 27.37 -17.60
N GLN A 410 2.98 28.32 -16.86
CA GLN A 410 3.01 29.73 -17.24
C GLN A 410 3.71 29.95 -18.59
N ALA A 411 4.75 29.16 -18.85
CA ALA A 411 5.48 29.12 -20.12
C ALA A 411 4.77 28.31 -21.23
N ALA A 412 3.53 27.85 -21.03
CA ALA A 412 2.78 27.06 -22.00
C ALA A 412 3.41 25.69 -22.34
N ALA A 413 4.14 25.09 -21.41
CA ALA A 413 4.57 23.69 -21.53
C ALA A 413 3.37 22.77 -21.29
N LEU A 414 2.90 22.10 -22.35
CA LEU A 414 1.75 21.19 -22.26
C LEU A 414 2.21 19.75 -22.02
N GLU A 415 3.41 19.41 -22.46
CA GLU A 415 4.06 18.13 -22.18
C GLU A 415 5.41 18.32 -21.51
N ILE A 416 5.72 17.42 -20.57
CA ILE A 416 6.94 17.42 -19.78
C ILE A 416 7.58 16.06 -19.93
N HIS A 417 8.77 16.04 -20.53
CA HIS A 417 9.53 14.83 -20.86
C HIS A 417 10.78 14.77 -19.97
N PRO A 418 10.72 14.08 -18.81
CA PRO A 418 11.85 13.96 -17.91
C PRO A 418 12.88 12.96 -18.44
N TRP A 419 14.15 13.26 -18.24
CA TRP A 419 15.23 12.32 -18.53
C TRP A 419 15.18 11.09 -17.61
N GLY A 420 15.73 9.98 -18.12
CA GLY A 420 15.86 8.73 -17.38
C GLY A 420 16.82 8.80 -16.20
N ALA A 421 17.75 9.76 -16.18
CA ALA A 421 18.68 10.04 -15.09
C ALA A 421 18.26 11.27 -14.27
N SER A 422 18.85 11.42 -13.08
CA SER A 422 18.60 12.57 -12.20
C SER A 422 19.75 13.57 -12.25
N LEU A 423 19.50 14.81 -11.85
CA LEU A 423 20.55 15.84 -11.72
C LEU A 423 21.59 15.49 -10.64
N ALA A 424 21.26 14.58 -9.72
CA ALA A 424 22.19 14.11 -8.69
C ALA A 424 23.14 13.02 -9.19
N ASP A 425 22.76 12.26 -10.23
CA ASP A 425 23.55 11.18 -10.80
C ASP A 425 23.19 11.04 -12.29
N TRP A 426 23.97 11.69 -13.14
CA TRP A 426 23.71 11.85 -14.57
C TRP A 426 24.03 10.59 -15.37
N GLU A 427 24.99 9.79 -14.93
CA GLU A 427 25.47 8.60 -15.63
C GLU A 427 24.71 7.33 -15.21
N ARG A 428 23.84 7.42 -14.20
CA ARG A 428 23.07 6.29 -13.69
C ARG A 428 21.56 6.53 -13.89
N PRO A 429 21.00 6.11 -15.03
CA PRO A 429 19.56 6.18 -15.23
C PRO A 429 18.83 5.26 -14.22
N ASP A 430 17.75 5.78 -13.64
CA ASP A 430 16.86 5.06 -12.71
C ASP A 430 15.44 4.89 -13.31
N ARG A 431 15.27 5.26 -14.57
CA ARG A 431 14.06 5.06 -15.37
C ARG A 431 14.40 4.63 -16.79
N ILE A 432 13.64 3.65 -17.27
CA ILE A 432 13.54 3.26 -18.68
C ILE A 432 12.12 3.56 -19.13
N VAL A 433 11.96 4.13 -20.32
CA VAL A 433 10.67 4.36 -20.96
C VAL A 433 10.62 3.49 -22.20
N MET A 434 9.58 2.66 -22.30
CA MET A 434 9.29 1.87 -23.48
C MET A 434 8.09 2.49 -24.16
N ASP A 435 8.34 3.13 -25.30
CA ASP A 435 7.32 3.80 -26.08
C ASP A 435 6.68 2.81 -27.04
N LEU A 436 5.34 2.71 -27.01
CA LEU A 436 4.57 1.74 -27.79
C LEU A 436 3.63 2.46 -28.75
N ASP A 437 4.15 3.50 -29.39
CA ASP A 437 3.42 4.26 -30.40
C ASP A 437 3.16 3.39 -31.65
N PRO A 438 1.89 3.17 -32.03
CA PRO A 438 1.58 2.44 -33.24
C PRO A 438 1.99 3.23 -34.47
N GLY A 439 2.70 2.56 -35.38
CA GLY A 439 2.88 3.06 -36.74
C GLY A 439 1.54 3.11 -37.51
N GLU A 440 1.54 3.79 -38.66
CA GLU A 440 0.37 3.86 -39.53
C GLU A 440 -0.15 2.45 -39.89
N GLY A 441 -1.46 2.23 -39.72
CA GLY A 441 -2.10 0.94 -40.01
C GLY A 441 -1.93 -0.15 -38.93
N VAL A 442 -1.25 0.13 -37.81
CA VAL A 442 -1.15 -0.82 -36.70
C VAL A 442 -2.46 -0.80 -35.88
N PRO A 443 -3.18 -1.94 -35.77
CA PRO A 443 -4.41 -1.99 -34.99
C PRO A 443 -4.11 -1.92 -33.48
N TRP A 444 -5.03 -1.35 -32.71
CA TRP A 444 -4.86 -1.15 -31.27
C TRP A 444 -4.64 -2.46 -30.50
N GLU A 445 -5.26 -3.55 -30.96
CA GLU A 445 -5.08 -4.89 -30.40
C GLU A 445 -3.63 -5.37 -30.47
N ALA A 446 -2.88 -4.99 -31.51
CA ALA A 446 -1.47 -5.31 -31.63
C ALA A 446 -0.61 -4.54 -30.62
N VAL A 447 -0.97 -3.29 -30.31
CA VAL A 447 -0.31 -2.48 -29.26
C VAL A 447 -0.53 -3.11 -27.88
N ILE A 448 -1.76 -3.58 -27.59
CA ILE A 448 -2.07 -4.30 -26.35
C ILE A 448 -1.24 -5.57 -26.24
N ALA A 449 -1.15 -6.35 -27.33
CA ALA A 449 -0.34 -7.57 -27.36
C ALA A 449 1.15 -7.26 -27.11
N ALA A 450 1.69 -6.22 -27.75
CA ALA A 450 3.07 -5.77 -27.55
C ALA A 450 3.33 -5.34 -26.10
N ALA A 451 2.39 -4.63 -25.47
CA ALA A 451 2.50 -4.25 -24.06
C ALA A 451 2.53 -5.48 -23.13
N GLY A 452 1.70 -6.49 -23.43
CA GLY A 452 1.70 -7.76 -22.70
C GLY A 452 3.01 -8.54 -22.84
N GLU A 453 3.54 -8.61 -24.07
CA GLU A 453 4.83 -9.22 -24.39
C GLU A 453 5.99 -8.52 -23.65
N VAL A 454 6.04 -7.19 -23.70
CA VAL A 454 7.05 -6.38 -22.99
C VAL A 454 7.02 -6.68 -21.49
N ARG A 455 5.83 -6.71 -20.89
CA ARG A 455 5.67 -7.06 -19.48
C ARG A 455 6.20 -8.46 -19.19
N ALA A 456 5.80 -9.46 -19.98
CA ALA A 456 6.23 -10.84 -19.77
C ALA A 456 7.77 -10.99 -19.85
N ARG A 457 8.41 -10.29 -20.80
CA ARG A 457 9.88 -10.29 -20.94
C ARG A 457 10.58 -9.61 -19.77
N LEU A 458 10.03 -8.51 -19.26
CA LEU A 458 10.55 -7.81 -18.08
C LEU A 458 10.36 -8.62 -16.80
N GLU A 459 9.28 -9.41 -16.68
CA GLU A 459 9.07 -10.32 -15.54
C GLU A 459 10.00 -11.55 -15.59
N ALA A 460 10.46 -11.95 -16.79
CA ALA A 460 11.33 -13.10 -16.98
C ALA A 460 12.83 -12.79 -16.87
N ALA A 461 13.22 -11.51 -16.97
CA ALA A 461 14.60 -11.02 -16.87
C ALA A 461 14.95 -10.66 -15.42
#